data_AF-A0ABD2AD19-F1
#
_entry.id   AF-A0ABD2AD19-F1
#
_cell.length_a   1.000
_cell.length_b   1.000
_cell.length_c   1.000
_cell.angle_alpha   90.00
_cell.angle_beta   90.00
_cell.angle_gamma   90.00
#
_symmetry.space_group_name_H-M   'P 1'
#
loop_
_entity.id
_entity.type
_entity.pdbx_description
1 polymer ?
#
loop_
_entity_poly.entity_id
_entity_poly.type
_entity_poly.pdbx_seq_one_letter_code
_entity_poly.pdbx_strand_id
1 'polypeptide(L)'
;MAQSASLLTRIMATSISATIRAGKIIRDVMSEGGLKIVEKGKNDLQTEADRCAQKCIITSLSRLFPNITIIGEEESSYCEIPSDWIVTEADQDILKLKLPVHLENIDPKDVCVWVDPLDGTSEYTQGLVEHVTVLVGVAIGERAIGGVIHQPYYKDNEKGTLGRTLWGINGVGYGGFVPASPPDGKRFITTTRSHSDKNVKAAIDALSPDKVIRVGGAGHKVILLLEGEAHAYVFASQGCKKWDTCAPEAVLHAIGGTLTDFYGEKYAYHAETIHPNLRGVLATAPGEAHQWYLNHIPEEVKQNLQ
;
A
#
# COMPACT_ATOMS: atom_id res chain seq x y z
N MET A 1 -18.04 16.81 -16.71
CA MET A 1 -18.20 16.48 -15.27
C MET A 1 -16.86 16.21 -14.58
N ALA A 2 -15.87 15.56 -15.19
CA ALA A 2 -14.57 15.32 -14.53
C ALA A 2 -13.74 16.57 -14.19
N GLN A 3 -13.83 17.67 -14.97
CA GLN A 3 -13.06 18.90 -14.73
C GLN A 3 -13.53 19.72 -13.52
N SER A 4 -14.76 19.51 -13.02
CA SER A 4 -15.27 20.23 -11.84
C SER A 4 -14.92 19.57 -10.50
N ALA A 5 -14.43 18.33 -10.53
CA ALA A 5 -13.99 17.62 -9.33
C ALA A 5 -12.63 18.13 -8.87
N SER A 6 -12.40 18.14 -7.55
CA SER A 6 -11.13 18.55 -6.95
C SER A 6 -9.95 17.71 -7.47
N LEU A 7 -8.73 18.26 -7.37
CA LEU A 7 -7.52 17.56 -7.79
C LEU A 7 -7.37 16.22 -7.09
N LEU A 8 -7.55 16.17 -5.76
CA LEU A 8 -7.44 14.93 -4.98
C LEU A 8 -8.43 13.86 -5.44
N THR A 9 -9.71 14.21 -5.61
CA THR A 9 -10.72 13.24 -6.09
C THR A 9 -10.41 12.73 -7.49
N ARG A 10 -9.88 13.58 -8.37
CA ARG A 10 -9.50 13.17 -9.73
C ARG A 10 -8.31 12.22 -9.69
N ILE A 11 -7.28 12.51 -8.89
CA ILE A 11 -6.12 11.62 -8.72
C ILE A 11 -6.59 10.27 -8.17
N MET A 12 -7.37 10.26 -7.08
CA MET A 12 -7.89 9.03 -6.49
C MET A 12 -8.73 8.21 -7.48
N ALA A 13 -9.64 8.85 -8.21
CA ALA A 13 -10.50 8.19 -9.18
C ALA A 13 -9.70 7.55 -10.33
N THR A 14 -8.69 8.25 -10.84
CA THR A 14 -7.77 7.70 -11.86
C THR A 14 -6.89 6.60 -11.28
N SER A 15 -6.39 6.73 -10.06
CA SER A 15 -5.58 5.70 -9.38
C SER A 15 -6.35 4.39 -9.21
N ILE A 16 -7.65 4.43 -8.89
CA ILE A 16 -8.50 3.22 -8.87
C ILE A 16 -8.53 2.56 -10.24
N SER A 17 -8.86 3.30 -11.30
CA SER A 17 -8.93 2.73 -12.65
C SER A 17 -7.56 2.21 -13.14
N ALA A 18 -6.47 2.92 -12.83
CA ALA A 18 -5.10 2.55 -13.19
C ALA A 18 -4.63 1.28 -12.46
N THR A 19 -4.92 1.14 -11.17
CA THR A 19 -4.55 -0.07 -10.40
C THR A 19 -5.35 -1.29 -10.81
N ILE A 20 -6.63 -1.14 -11.20
CA ILE A 20 -7.42 -2.23 -11.80
C ILE A 20 -6.78 -2.71 -13.11
N ARG A 21 -6.37 -1.77 -13.98
CA ARG A 21 -5.69 -2.10 -15.24
C ARG A 21 -4.34 -2.77 -14.99
N ALA A 22 -3.55 -2.27 -14.03
CA ALA A 22 -2.29 -2.88 -13.60
C ALA A 22 -2.50 -4.31 -13.06
N GLY A 23 -3.55 -4.53 -12.26
CA GLY A 23 -3.91 -5.86 -11.78
C GLY A 23 -4.22 -6.84 -12.91
N LYS A 24 -4.88 -6.39 -13.98
CA LYS A 24 -5.06 -7.21 -15.20
C LYS A 24 -3.73 -7.56 -15.85
N ILE A 25 -2.84 -6.58 -16.03
CA ILE A 25 -1.50 -6.78 -16.61
C ILE A 25 -0.70 -7.80 -15.79
N ILE A 26 -0.72 -7.71 -14.46
CA ILE A 26 -0.06 -8.67 -13.57
C ILE A 26 -0.58 -10.09 -13.83
N ARG A 27 -1.90 -10.27 -13.92
CA ARG A 27 -2.50 -11.58 -14.21
C ARG A 27 -2.12 -12.10 -15.59
N ASP A 28 -2.12 -11.24 -16.60
CA ASP A 28 -1.77 -11.60 -17.98
C ASP A 28 -0.31 -12.12 -18.01
N VAL A 29 0.64 -11.40 -17.39
CA VAL A 29 2.05 -11.82 -17.29
C VAL A 29 2.22 -13.17 -16.57
N MET A 30 1.50 -13.40 -15.46
CA MET A 30 1.54 -14.70 -14.77
C MET A 30 1.05 -15.84 -15.68
N SER A 31 -0.02 -15.59 -16.44
CA SER A 31 -0.63 -16.60 -17.32
C SER A 31 0.25 -16.97 -18.51
N GLU A 32 1.09 -16.04 -18.99
CA GLU A 32 2.06 -16.29 -20.06
C GLU A 32 3.27 -17.12 -19.58
N GLY A 33 3.50 -17.22 -18.26
CA GLY A 33 4.52 -18.07 -17.64
C GLY A 33 5.97 -17.56 -17.74
N GLY A 34 6.21 -16.47 -18.49
CA GLY A 34 7.54 -15.87 -18.67
C GLY A 34 7.78 -14.66 -17.76
N LEU A 35 7.94 -14.86 -16.45
CA LEU A 35 8.03 -13.74 -15.48
C LEU A 35 9.23 -12.79 -15.70
N LYS A 36 10.26 -13.18 -16.47
CA LYS A 36 11.49 -12.39 -16.73
C LYS A 36 12.04 -11.75 -15.45
N ILE A 37 12.32 -12.60 -14.46
CA ILE A 37 12.80 -12.21 -13.13
C ILE A 37 14.20 -11.61 -13.23
N VAL A 38 14.39 -10.48 -12.55
CA VAL A 38 15.66 -9.77 -12.36
C VAL A 38 15.90 -9.66 -10.85
N GLU A 39 17.10 -9.98 -10.38
CA GLU A 39 17.51 -9.79 -8.99
C GLU A 39 18.18 -8.41 -8.85
N LYS A 40 17.51 -7.47 -8.18
CA LYS A 40 18.01 -6.10 -7.91
C LYS A 40 18.96 -6.08 -6.72
N GLY A 41 18.88 -7.09 -5.86
CA GLY A 41 19.70 -7.24 -4.66
C GLY A 41 19.27 -8.47 -3.86
N LYS A 42 19.87 -8.66 -2.67
CA LYS A 42 19.57 -9.81 -1.81
C LYS A 42 18.10 -9.78 -1.38
N ASN A 43 17.33 -10.78 -1.82
CA ASN A 43 15.88 -10.89 -1.59
C ASN A 43 15.05 -9.72 -2.17
N ASP A 44 15.56 -9.09 -3.22
CA ASP A 44 14.92 -8.00 -3.95
C ASP A 44 14.77 -8.41 -5.42
N LEU A 45 13.55 -8.83 -5.77
CA LEU A 45 13.21 -9.39 -7.08
C LEU A 45 12.32 -8.40 -7.82
N GLN A 46 12.48 -8.36 -9.15
CA GLN A 46 11.61 -7.61 -10.06
C GLN A 46 11.22 -8.52 -11.23
N THR A 47 9.94 -8.55 -11.59
CA THR A 47 9.43 -9.29 -12.75
C THR A 47 8.98 -8.35 -13.87
N GLU A 48 8.57 -8.93 -15.00
CA GLU A 48 7.89 -8.17 -16.05
C GLU A 48 6.59 -7.53 -15.57
N ALA A 49 5.90 -8.17 -14.63
CA ALA A 49 4.65 -7.65 -14.08
C ALA A 49 4.88 -6.33 -13.35
N ASP A 50 5.93 -6.21 -12.52
CA ASP A 50 6.30 -4.98 -11.80
C ASP A 50 6.55 -3.83 -12.79
N ARG A 51 7.38 -4.09 -13.81
CA ARG A 51 7.75 -3.10 -14.83
C ARG A 51 6.53 -2.63 -15.64
N CYS A 52 5.67 -3.56 -16.06
CA CYS A 52 4.50 -3.27 -16.89
C CYS A 52 3.40 -2.57 -16.08
N ALA A 53 3.15 -3.00 -14.84
CA ALA A 53 2.21 -2.35 -13.93
C ALA A 53 2.65 -0.91 -13.61
N GLN A 54 3.93 -0.67 -13.33
CA GLN A 54 4.42 0.69 -13.08
C GLN A 54 4.23 1.60 -14.30
N LYS A 55 4.60 1.12 -15.49
CA LYS A 55 4.43 1.87 -16.74
C LYS A 55 2.97 2.26 -16.97
N CYS A 56 2.04 1.33 -16.75
CA CYS A 56 0.60 1.57 -16.83
C CYS A 56 0.17 2.70 -15.87
N ILE A 57 0.53 2.60 -14.59
CA ILE A 57 0.08 3.54 -13.56
C ILE A 57 0.69 4.93 -13.76
N ILE A 58 2.03 5.01 -13.82
CA ILE A 58 2.74 6.29 -13.91
C ILE A 58 2.36 7.03 -15.19
N THR A 59 2.32 6.36 -16.35
CA THR A 59 1.97 7.02 -17.61
C THR A 59 0.54 7.54 -17.60
N SER A 60 -0.41 6.78 -17.03
CA SER A 60 -1.81 7.21 -16.92
C SER A 60 -1.94 8.47 -16.05
N LEU A 61 -1.25 8.49 -14.91
CA LEU A 61 -1.28 9.62 -13.98
C LEU A 61 -0.51 10.84 -14.52
N SER A 62 0.72 10.68 -15.02
CA SER A 62 1.53 11.79 -15.53
C SER A 62 0.90 12.51 -16.72
N ARG A 63 0.15 11.80 -17.57
CA ARG A 63 -0.60 12.42 -18.68
C ARG A 63 -1.74 13.31 -18.21
N LEU A 64 -2.42 12.93 -17.14
CA LEU A 64 -3.60 13.64 -16.62
C LEU A 64 -3.24 14.71 -15.59
N PHE A 65 -2.09 14.55 -14.91
CA PHE A 65 -1.62 15.39 -13.82
C PHE A 65 -0.14 15.75 -14.03
N PRO A 66 0.21 16.59 -15.02
CA PRO A 66 1.61 16.89 -15.35
C PRO A 66 2.36 17.71 -14.28
N ASN A 67 1.64 18.26 -13.29
CA ASN A 67 2.20 19.20 -12.30
C ASN A 67 2.34 18.59 -10.90
N ILE A 68 2.11 17.28 -10.73
CA ILE A 68 2.31 16.57 -9.46
C ILE A 68 3.58 15.72 -9.52
N THR A 69 4.15 15.41 -8.36
CA THR A 69 5.26 14.45 -8.27
C THR A 69 4.71 13.03 -8.21
N ILE A 70 5.34 12.10 -8.94
CA ILE A 70 5.01 10.67 -8.92
C ILE A 70 6.32 9.90 -8.77
N ILE A 71 6.42 9.10 -7.71
CA ILE A 71 7.60 8.28 -7.39
C ILE A 71 7.15 6.82 -7.38
N GLY A 72 7.78 6.00 -8.21
CA GLY A 72 7.57 4.56 -8.26
C GLY A 72 8.75 3.79 -7.68
N GLU A 73 8.52 2.54 -7.28
CA GLU A 73 9.58 1.63 -6.83
C GLU A 73 10.62 1.37 -7.92
N GLU A 74 10.17 1.12 -9.15
CA GLU A 74 11.03 0.57 -10.19
C GLU A 74 11.76 1.66 -10.96
N GLU A 75 12.98 1.35 -11.40
CA GLU A 75 13.72 2.27 -12.27
C GLU A 75 12.97 2.49 -13.59
N SER A 76 12.98 3.74 -14.05
CA SER A 76 12.36 4.12 -15.30
C SER A 76 13.13 3.51 -16.48
N SER A 77 12.55 2.51 -17.13
CA SER A 77 13.05 2.00 -18.42
C SER A 77 12.23 2.53 -19.57
N TYR A 78 12.88 3.21 -20.53
CA TYR A 78 12.24 3.64 -21.77
C TYR A 78 11.79 2.42 -22.59
N CYS A 79 10.49 2.31 -22.83
CA CYS A 79 9.91 1.34 -23.76
C CYS A 79 8.57 1.91 -24.25
N GLU A 80 8.19 1.61 -25.49
CA GLU A 80 6.86 1.95 -26.00
C GLU A 80 5.79 1.25 -25.16
N ILE A 81 4.78 2.01 -24.74
CA ILE A 81 3.68 1.50 -23.92
C ILE A 81 2.47 1.31 -24.83
N PRO A 82 1.84 0.12 -24.85
CA PRO A 82 0.62 -0.10 -25.60
C PRO A 82 -0.46 0.91 -25.21
N SER A 83 -1.15 1.49 -26.20
CA SER A 83 -2.14 2.54 -25.95
C SER A 83 -3.30 2.08 -25.08
N ASP A 84 -3.65 0.79 -25.15
CA ASP A 84 -4.70 0.16 -24.35
C ASP A 84 -4.32 -0.06 -22.88
N TRP A 85 -3.05 0.12 -22.51
CA TRP A 85 -2.61 0.12 -21.12
C TRP A 85 -2.83 1.46 -20.44
N ILE A 86 -2.99 2.52 -21.22
CA ILE A 86 -3.08 3.89 -20.70
C ILE A 86 -4.53 4.18 -20.33
N VAL A 87 -4.75 4.37 -19.04
CA VAL A 87 -6.07 4.67 -18.50
C VAL A 87 -6.35 6.16 -18.65
N THR A 88 -7.46 6.47 -19.31
CA THR A 88 -8.00 7.83 -19.44
C THR A 88 -9.32 8.00 -18.68
N GLU A 89 -9.87 6.89 -18.20
CA GLU A 89 -11.10 6.83 -17.42
C GLU A 89 -10.81 7.11 -15.93
N ALA A 90 -11.87 7.44 -15.19
CA ALA A 90 -11.81 7.66 -13.76
C ALA A 90 -13.09 7.10 -13.11
N ASP A 91 -12.93 6.57 -11.89
CA ASP A 91 -14.05 6.09 -11.09
C ASP A 91 -15.08 7.21 -10.82
N GLN A 92 -16.31 6.99 -11.28
CA GLN A 92 -17.35 8.02 -11.24
C GLN A 92 -17.89 8.28 -9.83
N ASP A 93 -17.79 7.31 -8.92
CA ASP A 93 -18.29 7.48 -7.56
C ASP A 93 -17.27 8.23 -6.71
N ILE A 94 -15.97 7.99 -6.92
CA ILE A 94 -14.91 8.80 -6.30
C ILE A 94 -14.98 10.26 -6.73
N LEU A 95 -15.28 10.54 -8.01
CA LEU A 95 -15.42 11.91 -8.52
C LEU A 95 -16.56 12.71 -7.86
N LYS A 96 -17.54 12.02 -7.24
CA LYS A 96 -18.67 12.66 -6.56
C LYS A 96 -18.43 12.90 -5.07
N LEU A 97 -17.31 12.42 -4.51
CA LEU A 97 -17.00 12.61 -3.09
C LEU A 97 -16.88 14.09 -2.77
N LYS A 98 -17.47 14.49 -1.65
CA LYS A 98 -17.34 15.84 -1.11
C LYS A 98 -16.14 15.89 -0.18
N LEU A 99 -15.20 16.76 -0.47
CA LEU A 99 -14.03 16.96 0.36
C LEU A 99 -14.27 18.04 1.41
N PRO A 100 -13.60 17.97 2.57
CA PRO A 100 -13.51 19.11 3.46
C PRO A 100 -12.70 20.23 2.80
N VAL A 101 -12.97 21.47 3.18
CA VAL A 101 -12.40 22.70 2.58
C VAL A 101 -10.87 22.65 2.41
N HIS A 102 -10.16 22.09 3.38
CA HIS A 102 -8.69 22.01 3.35
C HIS A 102 -8.13 21.00 2.31
N LEU A 103 -8.97 20.14 1.74
CA LEU A 103 -8.60 19.19 0.67
C LEU A 103 -9.22 19.55 -0.70
N GLU A 104 -10.14 20.52 -0.75
CA GLU A 104 -10.78 20.93 -2.02
C GLU A 104 -9.80 21.68 -2.94
N ASN A 105 -8.96 22.54 -2.37
CA ASN A 105 -8.07 23.45 -3.11
C ASN A 105 -6.61 23.24 -2.71
N ILE A 106 -6.05 22.09 -3.10
CA ILE A 106 -4.65 21.75 -2.87
C ILE A 106 -3.75 22.23 -4.02
N ASP A 107 -2.54 22.68 -3.71
CA ASP A 107 -1.54 23.00 -4.74
C ASP A 107 -0.98 21.67 -5.32
N PRO A 108 -0.98 21.47 -6.65
CA PRO A 108 -0.35 20.31 -7.27
C PRO A 108 1.10 20.06 -6.81
N LYS A 109 1.85 21.10 -6.46
CA LYS A 109 3.24 20.98 -5.99
C LYS A 109 3.37 20.32 -4.63
N ASP A 110 2.33 20.39 -3.81
CA ASP A 110 2.29 19.73 -2.51
C ASP A 110 1.89 18.24 -2.63
N VAL A 111 1.54 17.79 -3.84
CA VAL A 111 1.08 16.41 -4.09
C VAL A 111 2.26 15.54 -4.51
N CYS A 112 2.46 14.46 -3.74
CA CYS A 112 3.38 13.38 -4.09
C CYS A 112 2.63 12.04 -4.12
N VAL A 113 2.65 11.38 -5.28
CA VAL A 113 2.07 10.04 -5.45
C VAL A 113 3.17 9.00 -5.34
N TRP A 114 2.97 8.00 -4.48
CA TRP A 114 3.88 6.88 -4.27
C TRP A 114 3.28 5.61 -4.87
N VAL A 115 4.03 4.92 -5.72
CA VAL A 115 3.56 3.74 -6.46
C VAL A 115 4.43 2.53 -6.13
N ASP A 116 3.81 1.51 -5.55
CA ASP A 116 4.33 0.14 -5.58
C ASP A 116 3.52 -0.63 -6.64
N PRO A 117 4.12 -0.93 -7.81
CA PRO A 117 3.39 -1.53 -8.91
C PRO A 117 3.03 -3.00 -8.67
N LEU A 118 3.73 -3.69 -7.77
CA LEU A 118 3.51 -5.08 -7.39
C LEU A 118 4.15 -5.33 -6.02
N ASP A 119 3.39 -5.04 -4.96
CA ASP A 119 3.78 -5.35 -3.59
C ASP A 119 3.65 -6.86 -3.37
N GLY A 120 4.73 -7.51 -2.94
CA GLY A 120 4.80 -8.96 -2.76
C GLY A 120 5.42 -9.74 -3.94
N THR A 121 6.37 -9.15 -4.67
CA THR A 121 7.06 -9.80 -5.82
C THR A 121 7.69 -11.14 -5.47
N SER A 122 8.26 -11.28 -4.27
CA SER A 122 8.81 -12.57 -3.79
C SER A 122 7.73 -13.65 -3.73
N GLU A 123 6.54 -13.33 -3.24
CA GLU A 123 5.41 -14.25 -3.18
C GLU A 123 4.81 -14.51 -4.56
N TYR A 124 4.73 -13.49 -5.41
CA TYR A 124 4.29 -13.61 -6.80
C TYR A 124 5.12 -14.63 -7.58
N THR A 125 6.46 -14.56 -7.49
CA THR A 125 7.36 -15.53 -8.16
C THR A 125 7.24 -16.96 -7.62
N GLN A 126 6.69 -17.13 -6.42
CA GLN A 126 6.42 -18.43 -5.78
C GLN A 126 4.99 -18.94 -6.04
N GLY A 127 4.17 -18.19 -6.78
CA GLY A 127 2.77 -18.53 -7.03
C GLY A 127 1.83 -18.25 -5.85
N LEU A 128 2.29 -17.58 -4.80
CA LEU A 128 1.48 -17.14 -3.65
C LEU A 128 0.77 -15.82 -3.96
N VAL A 129 -0.05 -15.87 -5.01
CA VAL A 129 -0.66 -14.69 -5.65
C VAL A 129 -1.67 -13.95 -4.79
N GLU A 130 -2.16 -14.57 -3.72
CA GLU A 130 -3.09 -13.98 -2.74
C GLU A 130 -2.47 -12.85 -1.92
N HIS A 131 -1.14 -12.84 -1.77
CA HIS A 131 -0.39 -11.80 -1.05
C HIS A 131 -0.09 -10.57 -1.90
N VAL A 132 -0.31 -10.65 -3.21
CA VAL A 132 0.09 -9.61 -4.16
C VAL A 132 -0.90 -8.45 -4.11
N THR A 133 -0.36 -7.24 -3.99
CA THR A 133 -1.14 -6.00 -4.13
C THR A 133 -0.50 -5.01 -5.09
N VAL A 134 -1.27 -4.02 -5.53
CA VAL A 134 -0.78 -2.82 -6.21
C VAL A 134 -1.12 -1.63 -5.34
N LEU A 135 -0.14 -0.80 -5.02
CA LEU A 135 -0.28 0.32 -4.08
C LEU A 135 -0.11 1.64 -4.80
N VAL A 136 -1.08 2.55 -4.61
CA VAL A 136 -0.97 3.94 -5.02
C VAL A 136 -1.37 4.84 -3.87
N GLY A 137 -0.39 5.44 -3.21
CA GLY A 137 -0.57 6.39 -2.12
C GLY A 137 -0.51 7.83 -2.63
N VAL A 138 -1.36 8.70 -2.11
CA VAL A 138 -1.44 10.12 -2.44
C VAL A 138 -1.16 10.93 -1.18
N ALA A 139 0.04 11.51 -1.14
CA ALA A 139 0.45 12.40 -0.07
C ALA A 139 0.18 13.85 -0.43
N ILE A 140 -0.20 14.64 0.58
CA ILE A 140 -0.31 16.11 0.49
C ILE A 140 0.57 16.68 1.60
N GLY A 141 1.59 17.44 1.20
CA GLY A 141 2.70 17.79 2.09
C GLY A 141 3.38 16.53 2.61
N GLU A 142 3.52 16.40 3.93
CA GLU A 142 4.19 15.26 4.55
C GLU A 142 3.27 14.04 4.78
N ARG A 143 1.95 14.19 4.66
CA ARG A 143 0.97 13.19 5.15
C ARG A 143 0.42 12.34 4.02
N ALA A 144 0.30 11.03 4.24
CA ALA A 144 -0.53 10.15 3.42
C ALA A 144 -2.02 10.52 3.63
N ILE A 145 -2.66 11.06 2.58
CA ILE A 145 -4.06 11.51 2.65
C ILE A 145 -4.99 10.54 1.94
N GLY A 146 -4.61 10.08 0.74
CA GLY A 146 -5.37 9.13 -0.05
C GLY A 146 -4.56 7.85 -0.33
N GLY A 147 -5.24 6.73 -0.49
CA GLY A 147 -4.59 5.46 -0.81
C GLY A 147 -5.50 4.49 -1.55
N VAL A 148 -4.92 3.76 -2.50
CA VAL A 148 -5.56 2.66 -3.22
C VAL A 148 -4.72 1.40 -3.06
N ILE A 149 -5.38 0.30 -2.67
CA ILE A 149 -4.79 -1.04 -2.58
C ILE A 149 -5.61 -1.96 -3.47
N HIS A 150 -5.04 -2.42 -4.58
CA HIS A 150 -5.69 -3.39 -5.45
C HIS A 150 -5.13 -4.79 -5.20
N GLN A 151 -5.99 -5.79 -4.95
CA GLN A 151 -5.61 -7.21 -4.89
C GLN A 151 -5.99 -7.88 -6.21
N PRO A 152 -5.03 -8.19 -7.11
CA PRO A 152 -5.36 -8.70 -8.44
C PRO A 152 -6.00 -10.09 -8.43
N TYR A 153 -5.74 -10.90 -7.39
CA TYR A 153 -6.14 -12.30 -7.31
C TYR A 153 -7.22 -12.59 -6.26
N TYR A 154 -7.81 -11.55 -5.65
CA TYR A 154 -8.94 -11.74 -4.74
C TYR A 154 -10.12 -12.40 -5.47
N LYS A 155 -10.69 -13.45 -4.90
CA LYS A 155 -11.82 -14.18 -5.47
C LYS A 155 -13.09 -13.86 -4.67
N ASP A 156 -14.01 -13.14 -5.31
CA ASP A 156 -15.37 -13.00 -4.78
C ASP A 156 -16.20 -14.16 -5.33
N ASN A 157 -16.34 -15.23 -4.54
CA ASN A 157 -17.08 -16.43 -4.96
C ASN A 157 -18.58 -16.17 -5.11
N GLU A 158 -19.13 -15.16 -4.44
CA GLU A 158 -20.55 -14.81 -4.53
C GLU A 158 -20.86 -14.08 -5.84
N LYS A 159 -19.98 -13.16 -6.26
CA LYS A 159 -20.12 -12.39 -7.51
C LYS A 159 -19.46 -13.06 -8.72
N GLY A 160 -18.62 -14.07 -8.50
CA GLY A 160 -17.82 -14.71 -9.54
C GLY A 160 -16.77 -13.78 -10.16
N THR A 161 -16.33 -12.75 -9.43
CA THR A 161 -15.36 -11.76 -9.92
C THR A 161 -13.96 -12.02 -9.39
N LEU A 162 -12.96 -11.70 -10.21
CA LEU A 162 -11.54 -11.76 -9.85
C LEU A 162 -10.96 -10.35 -9.75
N GLY A 163 -10.29 -10.11 -8.63
CA GLY A 163 -9.71 -8.83 -8.26
C GLY A 163 -10.66 -7.96 -7.43
N ARG A 164 -10.09 -7.15 -6.54
CA ARG A 164 -10.81 -6.10 -5.80
C ARG A 164 -9.92 -4.88 -5.58
N THR A 165 -10.54 -3.72 -5.43
CA THR A 165 -9.83 -2.46 -5.15
C THR A 165 -10.38 -1.84 -3.88
N LEU A 166 -9.51 -1.69 -2.88
CA LEU A 166 -9.78 -0.95 -1.66
C LEU A 166 -9.26 0.47 -1.82
N TRP A 167 -9.96 1.43 -1.24
CA TRP A 167 -9.52 2.82 -1.21
C TRP A 167 -9.88 3.49 0.11
N GLY A 168 -9.13 4.54 0.43
CA GLY A 168 -9.38 5.40 1.59
C GLY A 168 -8.85 6.80 1.36
N ILE A 169 -9.59 7.77 1.87
CA ILE A 169 -9.19 9.17 1.97
C ILE A 169 -9.41 9.60 3.41
N ASN A 170 -8.32 9.89 4.13
CA ASN A 170 -8.36 10.21 5.55
C ASN A 170 -9.27 11.44 5.80
N GLY A 171 -10.21 11.30 6.74
CA GLY A 171 -11.21 12.33 7.05
C GLY A 171 -12.36 12.48 6.04
N VAL A 172 -12.43 11.63 5.01
CA VAL A 172 -13.48 11.68 3.97
C VAL A 172 -14.26 10.37 3.89
N GLY A 173 -13.57 9.25 3.71
CA GLY A 173 -14.23 7.95 3.57
C GLY A 173 -13.32 6.87 3.01
N TYR A 174 -13.88 5.67 2.85
CA TYR A 174 -13.21 4.48 2.37
C TYR A 174 -14.21 3.56 1.67
N GLY A 175 -13.72 2.58 0.92
CA GLY A 175 -14.58 1.61 0.24
C GLY A 175 -13.82 0.46 -0.42
N GLY A 176 -14.57 -0.49 -0.99
CA GLY A 176 -14.01 -1.66 -1.66
C GLY A 176 -13.76 -2.88 -0.77
N PHE A 177 -14.12 -2.80 0.52
CA PHE A 177 -14.06 -3.88 1.51
C PHE A 177 -15.12 -3.64 2.60
N VAL A 178 -15.32 -4.65 3.45
CA VAL A 178 -16.15 -4.55 4.65
C VAL A 178 -15.21 -4.55 5.87
N PRO A 179 -15.09 -3.43 6.60
CA PRO A 179 -14.26 -3.40 7.80
C PRO A 179 -14.79 -4.37 8.85
N ALA A 180 -13.87 -5.00 9.59
CA ALA A 180 -14.22 -5.81 10.75
C ALA A 180 -13.23 -5.61 11.89
N SER A 181 -13.70 -5.81 13.11
CA SER A 181 -12.84 -5.78 14.30
C SER A 181 -12.23 -7.15 14.55
N PRO A 182 -10.97 -7.22 14.96
CA PRO A 182 -10.36 -8.48 15.37
C PRO A 182 -10.99 -9.00 16.68
N PRO A 183 -10.88 -10.31 16.96
CA PRO A 183 -11.59 -10.92 18.09
C PRO A 183 -11.11 -10.39 19.46
N ASP A 184 -12.06 -10.19 20.36
CA ASP A 184 -11.81 -9.72 21.73
C ASP A 184 -10.95 -10.72 22.54
N GLY A 185 -10.12 -10.18 23.44
CA GLY A 185 -9.31 -10.97 24.36
C GLY A 185 -8.21 -11.81 23.68
N LYS A 186 -7.93 -11.52 22.41
CA LYS A 186 -6.87 -12.13 21.61
C LYS A 186 -5.84 -11.10 21.14
N ARG A 187 -4.68 -11.58 20.73
CA ARG A 187 -3.64 -10.78 20.07
C ARG A 187 -3.07 -11.52 18.88
N PHE A 188 -3.57 -11.20 17.70
CA PHE A 188 -3.09 -11.74 16.44
C PHE A 188 -2.15 -10.73 15.78
N ILE A 189 -0.92 -11.15 15.50
CA ILE A 189 0.11 -10.31 14.91
C ILE A 189 0.41 -10.80 13.50
N THR A 190 0.29 -9.93 12.51
CA THR A 190 0.78 -10.21 11.16
C THR A 190 2.19 -9.65 10.97
N THR A 191 3.02 -10.35 10.22
CA THR A 191 4.41 -9.96 9.94
C THR A 191 4.91 -10.57 8.62
N THR A 192 6.13 -10.22 8.24
CA THR A 192 6.80 -10.71 7.05
C THR A 192 6.96 -12.24 7.03
N ARG A 193 6.73 -12.82 5.85
CA ARG A 193 7.07 -14.20 5.50
C ARG A 193 8.54 -14.35 5.09
N SER A 194 9.04 -13.43 4.25
CA SER A 194 10.28 -13.62 3.48
C SER A 194 11.47 -12.78 3.99
N HIS A 195 11.25 -11.83 4.90
CA HIS A 195 12.26 -10.87 5.37
C HIS A 195 12.40 -10.85 6.89
N SER A 196 12.19 -12.01 7.55
CA SER A 196 12.28 -12.11 9.01
C SER A 196 13.74 -12.18 9.49
N ASP A 197 14.04 -11.49 10.58
CA ASP A 197 15.34 -11.54 11.27
C ASP A 197 15.16 -11.68 12.80
N LYS A 198 16.28 -11.62 13.55
CA LYS A 198 16.27 -11.68 15.01
C LYS A 198 15.49 -10.53 15.67
N ASN A 199 15.48 -9.36 15.04
CA ASN A 199 14.88 -8.15 15.57
C ASN A 199 13.35 -8.20 15.41
N VAL A 200 12.89 -8.63 14.23
CA VAL A 200 11.47 -8.95 13.97
C VAL A 200 10.96 -10.00 14.95
N LYS A 201 11.72 -11.08 15.17
CA LYS A 201 11.33 -12.12 16.12
C LYS A 201 11.22 -11.57 17.56
N ALA A 202 12.22 -10.83 18.03
CA ALA A 202 12.22 -10.24 19.36
C ALA A 202 11.04 -9.27 19.57
N ALA A 203 10.73 -8.44 18.56
CA ALA A 203 9.59 -7.53 18.60
C ALA A 203 8.26 -8.29 18.77
N ILE A 204 8.06 -9.37 18.02
CA ILE A 204 6.84 -10.18 18.06
C ILE A 204 6.73 -10.95 19.38
N ASP A 205 7.81 -11.61 19.80
CA ASP A 205 7.83 -12.42 21.02
C ASP A 205 7.51 -11.55 22.26
N ALA A 206 8.00 -10.31 22.30
CA ALA A 206 7.71 -9.36 23.38
C ALA A 206 6.23 -9.00 23.50
N LEU A 207 5.47 -9.10 22.40
CA LEU A 207 4.04 -8.87 22.40
C LEU A 207 3.25 -10.11 22.84
N SER A 208 3.86 -11.26 23.13
CA SER A 208 3.15 -12.48 23.58
C SER A 208 1.86 -12.77 22.78
N PRO A 209 1.93 -12.96 21.45
CA PRO A 209 0.75 -13.11 20.61
C PRO A 209 0.08 -14.48 20.78
N ASP A 210 -1.25 -14.51 20.67
CA ASP A 210 -2.02 -15.76 20.56
C ASP A 210 -1.80 -16.45 19.20
N LYS A 211 -1.54 -15.65 18.14
CA LYS A 211 -1.33 -16.13 16.77
C LYS A 211 -0.38 -15.21 16.03
N VAL A 212 0.55 -15.79 15.27
CA VAL A 212 1.41 -15.05 14.33
C VAL A 212 1.07 -15.45 12.90
N ILE A 213 0.66 -14.48 12.09
CA ILE A 213 0.31 -14.65 10.68
C ILE A 213 1.50 -14.17 9.85
N ARG A 214 2.14 -15.07 9.09
CA ARG A 214 3.33 -14.75 8.28
C ARG A 214 2.95 -14.73 6.80
N VAL A 215 2.88 -13.54 6.23
CA VAL A 215 2.46 -13.31 4.83
C VAL A 215 3.37 -12.33 4.10
N GLY A 216 3.35 -12.39 2.77
CA GLY A 216 3.99 -11.39 1.91
C GLY A 216 3.15 -10.11 1.81
N GLY A 217 3.73 -9.09 1.20
CA GLY A 217 3.04 -7.84 0.83
C GLY A 217 2.73 -6.90 2.00
N ALA A 218 3.29 -5.69 2.00
CA ALA A 218 2.95 -4.67 3.00
C ALA A 218 1.47 -4.29 2.94
N GLY A 219 0.92 -4.13 1.74
CA GLY A 219 -0.51 -3.87 1.52
C GLY A 219 -1.38 -5.00 2.02
N HIS A 220 -1.01 -6.25 1.72
CA HIS A 220 -1.77 -7.41 2.19
C HIS A 220 -1.78 -7.53 3.72
N LYS A 221 -0.67 -7.21 4.40
CA LYS A 221 -0.63 -7.18 5.87
C LYS A 221 -1.55 -6.13 6.47
N VAL A 222 -1.69 -4.97 5.82
CA VAL A 222 -2.66 -3.95 6.26
C VAL A 222 -4.10 -4.40 5.99
N ILE A 223 -4.38 -5.08 4.87
CA ILE A 223 -5.71 -5.65 4.60
C ILE A 223 -6.16 -6.58 5.74
N LEU A 224 -5.26 -7.39 6.30
CA LEU A 224 -5.59 -8.23 7.46
C LEU A 224 -6.02 -7.42 8.68
N LEU A 225 -5.54 -6.18 8.85
CA LEU A 225 -6.02 -5.26 9.90
C LEU A 225 -7.37 -4.64 9.55
N LEU A 226 -7.56 -4.27 8.28
CA LEU A 226 -8.80 -3.69 7.78
C LEU A 226 -9.99 -4.67 7.96
N GLU A 227 -9.73 -5.97 7.77
CA GLU A 227 -10.74 -7.03 7.80
C GLU A 227 -10.78 -7.82 9.12
N GLY A 228 -10.12 -7.33 10.18
CA GLY A 228 -10.20 -7.94 11.51
C GLY A 228 -9.50 -9.30 11.65
N GLU A 229 -8.65 -9.68 10.69
CA GLU A 229 -7.87 -10.93 10.73
C GLU A 229 -6.62 -10.83 11.62
N ALA A 230 -6.15 -9.60 11.87
CA ALA A 230 -5.05 -9.31 12.80
C ALA A 230 -5.29 -8.02 13.59
N HIS A 231 -4.74 -7.96 14.81
CA HIS A 231 -4.77 -6.77 15.66
C HIS A 231 -3.65 -5.79 15.31
N ALA A 232 -2.45 -6.31 14.98
CA ALA A 232 -1.33 -5.48 14.60
C ALA A 232 -0.44 -6.08 13.52
N TYR A 233 0.15 -5.22 12.70
CA TYR A 233 1.24 -5.50 11.78
C TYR A 233 2.55 -5.02 12.40
N VAL A 234 3.49 -5.94 12.62
CA VAL A 234 4.77 -5.67 13.29
C VAL A 234 5.93 -6.06 12.38
N PHE A 235 6.75 -5.10 11.98
CA PHE A 235 7.94 -5.32 11.15
C PHE A 235 9.13 -4.47 11.61
N ALA A 236 9.87 -5.00 12.59
CA ALA A 236 11.05 -4.36 13.18
C ALA A 236 12.32 -4.57 12.34
N SER A 237 12.30 -4.15 11.06
CA SER A 237 13.45 -4.22 10.15
C SER A 237 13.40 -3.12 9.07
N GLN A 238 14.51 -2.86 8.40
CA GLN A 238 14.70 -1.74 7.44
C GLN A 238 14.28 -2.07 5.99
N GLY A 239 13.32 -2.99 5.81
CA GLY A 239 12.97 -3.51 4.47
C GLY A 239 12.01 -2.64 3.65
N CYS A 240 11.04 -2.00 4.31
CA CYS A 240 9.98 -1.24 3.63
C CYS A 240 10.46 0.17 3.27
N LYS A 241 9.86 0.73 2.22
CA LYS A 241 10.05 2.09 1.73
C LYS A 241 8.71 2.84 1.74
N LYS A 242 8.70 4.10 1.29
CA LYS A 242 7.50 4.94 1.31
C LYS A 242 6.38 4.40 0.42
N TRP A 243 6.69 3.77 -0.71
CA TRP A 243 5.68 3.16 -1.57
C TRP A 243 4.97 1.95 -0.92
N ASP A 244 5.65 1.19 -0.05
CA ASP A 244 5.04 0.12 0.73
C ASP A 244 4.00 0.61 1.76
N THR A 245 4.17 1.82 2.31
CA THR A 245 3.38 2.29 3.46
C THR A 245 2.42 3.43 3.14
N CYS A 246 2.65 4.23 2.10
CA CYS A 246 1.82 5.42 1.83
C CYS A 246 0.34 5.07 1.56
N ALA A 247 0.07 4.15 0.62
CA ALA A 247 -1.31 3.75 0.33
C ALA A 247 -1.94 2.99 1.51
N PRO A 248 -1.25 1.99 2.11
CA PRO A 248 -1.81 1.27 3.26
C PRO A 248 -2.08 2.15 4.49
N GLU A 249 -1.20 3.11 4.79
CA GLU A 249 -1.39 4.08 5.87
C GLU A 249 -2.67 4.91 5.66
N ALA A 250 -2.85 5.49 4.47
CA ALA A 250 -4.02 6.30 4.17
C ALA A 250 -5.33 5.51 4.28
N VAL A 251 -5.36 4.26 3.78
CA VAL A 251 -6.55 3.40 3.88
C VAL A 251 -6.83 3.02 5.33
N LEU A 252 -5.80 2.67 6.11
CA LEU A 252 -5.94 2.30 7.51
C LEU A 252 -6.40 3.47 8.38
N HIS A 253 -5.84 4.67 8.17
CA HIS A 253 -6.25 5.88 8.90
C HIS A 253 -7.70 6.27 8.57
N ALA A 254 -8.14 6.09 7.31
CA ALA A 254 -9.51 6.41 6.90
C ALA A 254 -10.58 5.60 7.67
N ILE A 255 -10.22 4.43 8.23
CA ILE A 255 -11.09 3.63 9.10
C ILE A 255 -10.77 3.74 10.59
N GLY A 256 -9.85 4.62 10.99
CA GLY A 256 -9.47 4.86 12.39
C GLY A 256 -8.38 3.93 12.94
N GLY A 257 -7.68 3.18 12.09
CA GLY A 257 -6.46 2.47 12.47
C GLY A 257 -5.24 3.41 12.52
N THR A 258 -4.09 2.90 12.95
CA THR A 258 -2.86 3.69 13.11
C THR A 258 -1.67 2.97 12.48
N LEU A 259 -0.75 3.72 11.87
CA LEU A 259 0.52 3.22 11.34
C LEU A 259 1.60 4.27 11.65
N THR A 260 2.72 3.82 12.23
CA THR A 260 3.89 4.64 12.58
C THR A 260 5.17 3.81 12.43
N ASP A 261 6.31 4.43 12.70
CA ASP A 261 7.52 3.69 13.05
C ASP A 261 7.48 3.15 14.51
N PHE A 262 8.55 2.48 14.94
CA PHE A 262 8.65 1.92 16.31
C PHE A 262 8.89 2.95 17.43
N TYR A 263 9.01 4.24 17.09
CA TYR A 263 9.05 5.36 18.04
C TYR A 263 7.71 6.08 18.15
N GLY A 264 6.71 5.68 17.36
CA GLY A 264 5.41 6.36 17.27
C GLY A 264 5.43 7.57 16.35
N GLU A 265 6.52 7.77 15.60
CA GLU A 265 6.65 8.88 14.66
C GLU A 265 5.98 8.54 13.33
N LYS A 266 5.38 9.56 12.73
CA LYS A 266 4.73 9.44 11.42
C LYS A 266 5.78 9.50 10.31
N TYR A 267 5.55 8.79 9.22
CA TYR A 267 6.39 8.93 8.05
C TYR A 267 6.07 10.22 7.31
N ALA A 268 7.12 10.87 6.81
CA ALA A 268 7.02 11.94 5.83
C ALA A 268 6.93 11.34 4.43
N TYR A 269 6.02 11.85 3.61
CA TYR A 269 5.75 11.39 2.25
C TYR A 269 5.89 12.50 1.18
N HIS A 270 6.49 13.65 1.51
CA HIS A 270 6.81 14.67 0.51
C HIS A 270 7.91 14.19 -0.45
N ALA A 271 8.06 14.84 -1.60
CA ALA A 271 8.91 14.37 -2.70
C ALA A 271 10.39 14.19 -2.34
N GLU A 272 10.93 15.02 -1.44
CA GLU A 272 12.34 15.05 -1.06
C GLU A 272 12.66 14.14 0.13
N THR A 273 11.68 13.41 0.67
CA THR A 273 11.94 12.48 1.78
C THR A 273 12.82 11.32 1.32
N ILE A 274 13.61 10.76 2.23
CA ILE A 274 14.29 9.49 1.98
C ILE A 274 13.26 8.36 1.79
N HIS A 275 13.51 7.50 0.81
CA HIS A 275 12.59 6.41 0.49
C HIS A 275 12.52 5.32 1.58
N PRO A 276 13.63 4.86 2.19
CA PRO A 276 13.59 3.80 3.19
C PRO A 276 12.84 4.18 4.48
N ASN A 277 12.10 3.23 5.04
CA ASN A 277 11.53 3.31 6.39
C ASN A 277 12.52 2.69 7.38
N LEU A 278 13.47 3.50 7.83
CA LEU A 278 14.62 3.04 8.64
C LEU A 278 14.22 2.51 10.01
N ARG A 279 13.10 2.95 10.56
CA ARG A 279 12.69 2.67 11.94
C ARG A 279 11.66 1.56 12.09
N GLY A 280 11.56 0.67 11.09
CA GLY A 280 10.57 -0.41 11.02
C GLY A 280 9.13 0.11 10.91
N VAL A 281 8.15 -0.78 10.71
CA VAL A 281 6.72 -0.44 10.57
C VAL A 281 5.92 -1.10 11.70
N LEU A 282 5.09 -0.31 12.38
CA LEU A 282 4.06 -0.77 13.30
C LEU A 282 2.71 -0.22 12.87
N ALA A 283 1.74 -1.10 12.65
CA ALA A 283 0.36 -0.70 12.38
C ALA A 283 -0.61 -1.47 13.27
N THR A 284 -1.72 -0.84 13.65
CA THR A 284 -2.75 -1.44 14.50
C THR A 284 -4.14 -1.19 13.93
N ALA A 285 -5.01 -2.19 14.05
CA ALA A 285 -6.40 -2.12 13.63
C ALA A 285 -7.18 -1.01 14.39
N PRO A 286 -8.32 -0.52 13.86
CA PRO A 286 -9.15 0.45 14.57
C PRO A 286 -9.55 -0.03 15.97
N GLY A 287 -9.46 0.86 16.96
CA GLY A 287 -9.80 0.57 18.35
C GLY A 287 -8.66 -0.03 19.18
N GLU A 288 -7.56 -0.46 18.56
CA GLU A 288 -6.39 -0.97 19.27
C GLU A 288 -5.59 0.16 19.94
N ALA A 289 -5.08 -0.13 21.15
CA ALA A 289 -4.23 0.80 21.89
C ALA A 289 -2.81 0.84 21.32
N HIS A 290 -2.59 1.62 20.26
CA HIS A 290 -1.29 1.68 19.55
C HIS A 290 -0.08 1.90 20.47
N GLN A 291 -0.21 2.79 21.46
CA GLN A 291 0.85 3.07 22.45
C GLN A 291 1.21 1.86 23.30
N TRP A 292 0.26 0.94 23.56
CA TRP A 292 0.53 -0.29 24.28
C TRP A 292 1.56 -1.13 23.51
N TYR A 293 1.38 -1.29 22.19
CA TYR A 293 2.33 -2.01 21.34
C TYR A 293 3.71 -1.37 21.39
N LEU A 294 3.81 -0.06 21.18
CA LEU A 294 5.08 0.70 21.24
C LEU A 294 5.83 0.51 22.57
N ASN A 295 5.10 0.50 23.70
CA ASN A 295 5.68 0.37 25.03
C ASN A 295 6.16 -1.06 25.35
N HIS A 296 5.67 -2.07 24.62
CA HIS A 296 6.06 -3.47 24.82
C HIS A 296 7.18 -3.93 23.88
N ILE A 297 7.58 -3.10 22.91
CA ILE A 297 8.75 -3.40 22.09
C ILE A 297 10.03 -3.13 22.90
N PRO A 298 10.96 -4.11 23.01
CA PRO A 298 12.20 -3.93 23.74
C PRO A 298 13.03 -2.76 23.21
N GLU A 299 13.65 -1.99 24.09
CA GLU A 299 14.48 -0.85 23.67
C GLU A 299 15.67 -1.26 22.79
N GLU A 300 16.26 -2.44 23.02
CA GLU A 300 17.30 -2.99 22.13
C GLU A 300 16.80 -3.16 20.69
N VAL A 301 15.53 -3.57 20.52
CA VAL A 301 14.92 -3.71 19.18
C VAL A 301 14.81 -2.37 18.49
N LYS A 302 14.40 -1.32 19.22
CA LYS A 302 14.29 0.05 18.69
C LYS A 302 15.66 0.64 18.36
N GLN A 303 16.67 0.39 19.20
CA GLN A 303 18.05 0.86 19.00
C GLN A 303 18.70 0.24 17.76
N ASN A 304 18.41 -1.04 17.46
CA ASN A 304 18.88 -1.70 16.25
C ASN A 304 18.30 -1.12 14.94
N LEU A 305 17.31 -0.22 15.04
CA LEU A 305 16.66 0.44 13.91
C LEU A 305 17.08 1.90 13.71
N GLN A 306 18.09 2.38 14.45
CA GLN A 306 18.67 3.72 14.28
C GLN A 306 19.80 3.75 13.25
#